data_AF-A0AAJ2LNZ1-F1
#
_entry.id   AF-A0AAJ2LNZ1-F1
#
_cell.length_a   1.000
_cell.length_b   1.000
_cell.length_c   1.000
_cell.angle_alpha   90.00
_cell.angle_beta   90.00
_cell.angle_gamma   90.00
#
_symmetry.space_group_name_H-M   'P 1'
#
loop_
_entity.id
_entity.type
_entity.pdbx_description
1 polymer ?
#
loop_
_entity_poly.entity_id
_entity_poly.type
_entity_poly.pdbx_seq_one_letter_code
_entity_poly.pdbx_strand_id
1 'polypeptide(L)'
;MTDNVTALQDLHADIYDDWCRLYATLDYKGLNPTLSVDLRLVQMQLDKDIQQLVFEQVSETQVINAHFSSPIKKIAFNVAVFFFQRVLHKDPLGLILQKLNVVEIKHDLLYLDLNKYLVKSDKVIKTLKKIHVNHAILREGQFVLKANLN
;
A
#
# COMPACT_ATOMS: atom_id res chain seq x y z
N MET A 1 22.08 5.24 -8.80
CA MET A 1 21.65 3.83 -8.78
C MET A 1 21.05 3.58 -7.39
N THR A 2 19.94 2.87 -7.33
CA THR A 2 18.75 3.16 -6.50
C THR A 2 18.80 2.57 -5.08
N ASP A 3 19.16 3.37 -4.06
CA ASP A 3 19.20 2.94 -2.64
C ASP A 3 17.83 2.90 -1.93
N ASN A 4 16.77 3.40 -2.56
CA ASN A 4 15.46 3.52 -1.91
C ASN A 4 14.74 2.18 -1.74
N VAL A 5 14.92 1.23 -2.67
CA VAL A 5 14.22 -0.07 -2.65
C VAL A 5 14.74 -0.96 -1.51
N THR A 6 16.01 -0.80 -1.12
CA THR A 6 16.61 -1.52 0.02
C THR A 6 16.01 -1.12 1.37
N ALA A 7 15.28 0.01 1.43
CA ALA A 7 14.72 0.52 2.67
C ALA A 7 13.35 -0.06 3.04
N LEU A 8 12.66 -0.78 2.15
CA LEU A 8 11.40 -1.46 2.44
C LEU A 8 11.70 -2.95 2.64
N GLN A 9 11.74 -3.41 3.89
CA GLN A 9 12.02 -4.81 4.20
C GLN A 9 10.79 -5.70 3.97
N ASP A 10 9.62 -5.19 4.36
CA ASP A 10 8.38 -5.95 4.31
C ASP A 10 7.20 -5.03 4.00
N LEU A 11 6.29 -5.54 3.17
CA LEU A 11 5.05 -4.87 2.77
C LEU A 11 3.96 -5.93 2.59
N HIS A 12 2.99 -5.94 3.49
CA HIS A 12 1.86 -6.85 3.44
C HIS A 12 0.58 -6.15 3.86
N ALA A 13 -0.57 -6.74 3.52
CA ALA A 13 -1.86 -6.22 3.92
C ALA A 13 -2.69 -7.33 4.59
N ASP A 14 -3.24 -7.02 5.75
CA ASP A 14 -4.28 -7.84 6.38
C ASP A 14 -5.63 -7.41 5.83
N ILE A 15 -6.40 -8.36 5.30
CA ILE A 15 -7.72 -8.10 4.72
C ILE A 15 -8.78 -8.34 5.78
N TYR A 16 -9.61 -7.33 6.01
CA TYR A 16 -10.80 -7.36 6.85
C TYR A 16 -12.05 -7.22 5.97
N ASP A 17 -13.22 -7.30 6.58
CA ASP A 17 -14.47 -6.99 5.88
C ASP A 17 -14.50 -5.51 5.49
N ASP A 18 -14.62 -5.24 4.19
CA ASP A 18 -14.71 -3.90 3.57
C ASP A 18 -13.47 -2.98 3.67
N TRP A 19 -12.41 -3.37 4.37
CA TRP A 19 -11.16 -2.60 4.46
C TRP A 19 -9.95 -3.52 4.62
N CYS A 20 -8.74 -2.99 4.45
CA CYS A 20 -7.49 -3.70 4.73
C CYS A 20 -6.52 -2.83 5.52
N ARG A 21 -5.71 -3.46 6.37
CA ARG A 21 -4.59 -2.80 7.04
C ARG A 21 -3.32 -3.08 6.27
N LEU A 22 -2.71 -2.05 5.70
CA LEU A 22 -1.40 -2.16 5.08
C LEU A 22 -0.33 -1.96 6.14
N TYR A 23 0.65 -2.87 6.19
CA TYR A 23 1.84 -2.76 7.02
C TYR A 23 3.07 -2.59 6.15
N ALA A 24 3.94 -1.67 6.57
CA ALA A 24 5.24 -1.48 5.95
C ALA A 24 6.32 -1.45 7.02
N THR A 25 7.28 -2.36 6.91
CA THR A 25 8.49 -2.35 7.74
C THR A 25 9.63 -1.75 6.93
N LEU A 26 10.18 -0.65 7.44
CA LEU A 26 11.28 0.04 6.81
C LEU A 26 12.60 -0.31 7.53
N ASP A 27 13.71 -0.29 6.80
CA ASP A 27 15.05 -0.34 7.35
C ASP A 27 15.93 0.69 6.67
N TYR A 28 16.16 1.78 7.38
CA TYR A 28 16.97 2.85 6.84
C TYR A 28 17.92 3.41 7.89
N LYS A 29 19.22 3.16 7.72
CA LYS A 29 20.29 3.74 8.54
C LYS A 29 20.06 3.53 10.06
N GLY A 30 19.62 2.35 10.47
CA GLY A 30 19.36 2.02 11.89
C GLY A 30 18.08 2.63 12.46
N LEU A 31 17.13 2.96 11.58
CA LEU A 31 15.73 3.24 11.88
C LEU A 31 14.91 2.08 11.31
N ASN A 32 14.23 1.33 12.17
CA ASN A 32 13.42 0.18 11.77
C ASN A 32 11.98 0.33 12.28
N PRO A 33 11.17 1.21 11.67
CA PRO A 33 9.78 1.39 12.01
C PRO A 33 8.89 0.44 11.22
N THR A 34 7.94 -0.17 11.92
CA THR A 34 6.77 -0.82 11.34
C THR A 34 5.61 0.15 11.44
N LEU A 35 5.13 0.57 10.27
CA LEU A 35 4.00 1.48 10.11
C LEU A 35 2.79 0.69 9.65
N SER A 36 1.59 1.12 10.05
CA SER A 36 0.34 0.59 9.52
C SER A 36 -0.63 1.70 9.14
N VAL A 37 -1.45 1.44 8.13
CA VAL A 37 -2.57 2.32 7.76
C VAL A 37 -3.77 1.51 7.31
N ASP A 38 -4.96 1.92 7.71
CA ASP A 38 -6.21 1.30 7.30
C ASP A 38 -6.69 1.96 6.00
N LEU A 39 -6.99 1.11 5.02
CA LEU A 39 -7.34 1.46 3.65
C LEU A 39 -8.67 0.80 3.27
N ARG A 40 -9.50 1.52 2.53
CA ARG A 40 -10.73 1.01 1.94
C ARG A 40 -10.56 0.91 0.43
N LEU A 41 -10.89 -0.23 -0.15
CA LEU A 41 -10.88 -0.40 -1.60
C LEU A 41 -12.06 0.39 -2.19
N VAL A 42 -11.75 1.45 -2.94
CA VAL A 42 -12.76 2.30 -3.60
C VAL A 42 -13.07 1.80 -4.99
N GLN A 43 -12.02 1.43 -5.72
CA GLN A 43 -12.14 0.96 -7.10
C GLN A 43 -11.11 -0.12 -7.35
N MET A 44 -11.49 -1.07 -8.19
CA MET A 44 -10.60 -2.04 -8.77
C MET A 44 -10.87 -2.14 -10.25
N GLN A 45 -9.80 -2.15 -11.04
CA GLN A 45 -9.84 -2.42 -12.45
C GLN A 45 -8.86 -3.55 -12.76
N LEU A 46 -9.40 -4.67 -13.24
CA LEU A 46 -8.63 -5.84 -13.64
C LEU A 46 -9.11 -6.28 -15.02
N ASP A 47 -8.43 -5.78 -16.05
CA ASP A 47 -8.66 -6.14 -17.45
C ASP A 47 -7.34 -6.52 -18.14
N LYS A 48 -7.36 -6.69 -19.46
CA LYS A 48 -6.18 -7.12 -20.24
C LYS A 48 -5.05 -6.10 -20.30
N ASP A 49 -5.34 -4.82 -20.12
CA ASP A 49 -4.39 -3.70 -20.27
C ASP A 49 -4.10 -3.02 -18.91
N ILE A 50 -5.06 -3.06 -17.98
CA ILE A 50 -4.98 -2.38 -16.69
C ILE A 50 -5.21 -3.38 -15.55
N GLN A 51 -4.27 -3.47 -14.63
CA GLN A 51 -4.47 -4.09 -13.33
C GLN A 51 -4.17 -3.07 -12.24
N GLN A 52 -5.20 -2.49 -11.66
CA GLN A 52 -5.08 -1.38 -10.72
C GLN A 52 -6.08 -1.51 -9.57
N LEU A 53 -5.59 -1.26 -8.36
CA LEU A 53 -6.42 -1.08 -7.17
C LEU A 53 -6.34 0.39 -6.74
N VAL A 54 -7.46 0.96 -6.33
CA VAL A 54 -7.55 2.33 -5.82
C VAL A 54 -8.07 2.25 -4.40
N PHE A 55 -7.29 2.79 -3.48
CA PHE A 55 -7.63 2.81 -2.07
C PHE A 55 -7.85 4.23 -1.58
N GLU A 56 -8.88 4.39 -0.74
CA GLU A 56 -9.04 5.55 0.13
C GLU A 56 -8.46 5.19 1.48
N GLN A 57 -7.79 6.15 2.10
CA GLN A 57 -7.29 6.00 3.44
C GLN A 57 -8.39 6.33 4.46
N VAL A 58 -8.61 5.44 5.43
CA VAL A 58 -9.67 5.59 6.45
C VAL A 58 -9.14 5.83 7.86
N SER A 59 -7.83 5.75 8.07
CA SER A 59 -7.18 6.04 9.36
C SER A 59 -5.86 6.78 9.15
N GLU A 60 -5.35 7.49 10.16
CA GLU A 60 -3.99 8.01 10.15
C GLU A 60 -2.95 6.88 10.20
N THR A 61 -1.78 7.04 9.56
CA THR A 61 -0.66 6.09 9.77
C THR A 61 -0.35 5.94 11.25
N GLN A 62 -0.30 4.70 11.72
CA GLN A 62 0.11 4.34 13.07
C GLN A 62 1.53 3.79 13.06
N VAL A 63 2.29 4.11 14.11
CA VAL A 63 3.60 3.50 14.36
C VAL A 63 3.36 2.30 15.27
N ILE A 64 3.39 1.10 14.70
CA ILE A 64 3.18 -0.16 15.45
C ILE A 64 4.39 -0.48 16.32
N ASN A 65 5.58 -0.37 15.73
CA ASN A 65 6.84 -0.55 16.41
C ASN A 65 7.89 0.35 15.78
N ALA A 66 8.88 0.78 16.54
CA ALA A 66 10.03 1.48 15.99
C ALA A 66 11.28 1.22 16.82
N HIS A 67 12.27 0.61 16.17
CA HIS A 67 13.61 0.47 16.73
C HIS A 67 14.52 1.61 16.25
N PHE A 68 15.32 2.14 17.17
CA PHE A 68 16.21 3.27 16.91
C PHE A 68 17.60 2.97 17.42
N SER A 69 18.61 3.13 16.56
CA SER A 69 20.01 2.96 16.95
C SER A 69 20.51 4.05 17.91
N SER A 70 19.78 5.16 18.09
CA SER A 70 20.15 6.23 19.04
C SER A 70 18.96 7.08 19.51
N PRO A 71 19.03 7.71 20.70
CA PRO A 71 17.96 8.57 21.21
C PRO A 71 17.64 9.79 20.34
N ILE A 72 18.65 10.37 19.68
CA ILE A 72 18.48 11.53 18.78
C ILE A 72 17.60 11.13 17.59
N LYS A 73 17.80 9.94 17.02
CA LYS A 73 16.99 9.43 15.91
C LYS A 73 15.54 9.19 16.33
N LYS A 74 15.31 8.72 17.57
CA LYS A 74 13.97 8.58 18.14
C LYS A 74 13.23 9.92 18.21
N ILE A 75 13.91 10.96 18.71
CA ILE A 75 13.32 12.31 18.77
C ILE A 75 13.00 12.82 17.37
N ALA A 76 13.97 12.73 16.44
CA ALA A 76 13.78 13.19 15.06
C ALA A 76 12.61 12.46 14.36
N PHE A 77 12.49 11.15 14.53
CA PHE A 77 11.39 10.36 13.97
C PHE A 77 10.04 10.78 14.56
N ASN A 78 9.92 10.90 15.88
CA ASN A 78 8.67 11.30 16.53
C ASN A 78 8.25 12.71 16.11
N VAL A 79 9.20 13.64 15.99
CA VAL A 79 8.93 15.01 15.49
C VAL A 79 8.45 14.97 14.04
N ALA A 80 9.08 14.15 13.19
CA ALA A 80 8.65 13.99 11.81
C ALA A 80 7.22 13.42 11.72
N VAL A 81 6.93 12.33 12.42
CA VAL A 81 5.59 11.72 12.48
C VAL A 81 4.56 12.73 12.96
N PHE A 82 4.84 13.43 14.07
CA PHE A 82 3.98 14.48 14.60
C PHE A 82 3.74 15.60 13.57
N PHE A 83 4.79 16.07 12.90
CA PHE A 83 4.67 17.15 11.92
C PHE A 83 3.81 16.73 10.70
N PHE A 84 4.03 15.52 10.17
CA PHE A 84 3.22 14.99 9.06
C PHE A 84 1.74 14.85 9.45
N GLN A 85 1.45 14.27 10.61
CA GLN A 85 0.08 14.04 11.06
C GLN A 85 -0.62 15.34 11.48
N ARG A 86 0.02 16.15 12.34
CA ARG A 86 -0.64 17.27 13.04
C ARG A 86 -0.50 18.61 12.35
N VAL A 87 0.54 18.81 11.54
CA VAL A 87 0.78 20.10 10.86
C VAL A 87 0.39 20.01 9.39
N LEU A 88 0.83 18.96 8.70
CA LEU A 88 0.56 18.79 7.28
C LEU A 88 -0.79 18.10 7.00
N HIS A 89 -1.39 17.45 8.00
CA HIS A 89 -2.57 16.58 7.81
C HIS A 89 -2.38 15.59 6.67
N LYS A 90 -1.15 15.10 6.49
CA LYS A 90 -0.75 14.20 5.41
C LYS A 90 -0.36 12.86 5.98
N ASP A 91 -0.69 11.82 5.22
CA ASP A 91 -0.32 10.47 5.58
C ASP A 91 1.16 10.19 5.26
N PRO A 92 1.98 9.90 6.28
CA PRO A 92 3.40 9.62 6.04
C PRO A 92 3.61 8.31 5.27
N LEU A 93 2.77 7.28 5.47
CA LEU A 93 2.95 5.99 4.80
C LEU A 93 2.65 6.09 3.30
N GLY A 94 1.57 6.75 2.90
CA GLY A 94 1.28 7.00 1.48
C GLY A 94 2.44 7.68 0.74
N LEU A 95 3.03 8.72 1.34
CA LEU A 95 4.18 9.42 0.76
C LEU A 95 5.44 8.54 0.66
N ILE A 96 5.67 7.67 1.65
CA ILE A 96 6.77 6.71 1.63
C ILE A 96 6.57 5.71 0.49
N LEU A 97 5.38 5.13 0.38
CA LEU A 97 5.05 4.17 -0.69
C LEU A 97 5.15 4.80 -2.08
N GLN A 98 4.78 6.09 -2.22
CA GLN A 98 4.95 6.83 -3.46
C GLN A 98 6.43 7.03 -3.82
N LYS A 99 7.27 7.41 -2.86
CA LYS A 99 8.73 7.52 -3.07
C LYS A 99 9.39 6.19 -3.40
N LEU A 100 8.81 5.08 -2.95
CA LEU A 100 9.25 3.72 -3.26
C LEU A 100 8.67 3.19 -4.58
N ASN A 101 7.90 4.00 -5.32
CA ASN A 101 7.22 3.64 -6.57
C ASN A 101 6.21 2.48 -6.45
N VAL A 102 5.72 2.21 -5.23
CA VAL A 102 4.71 1.18 -4.95
C VAL A 102 3.32 1.67 -5.34
N VAL A 103 2.99 2.89 -4.94
CA VAL A 103 1.69 3.54 -5.24
C VAL A 103 1.89 4.89 -5.88
N GLU A 104 0.86 5.39 -6.55
CA GLU A 104 0.76 6.77 -7.00
C GLU A 104 -0.37 7.46 -6.22
N ILE A 105 -0.11 8.64 -5.64
CA ILE A 105 -1.16 9.40 -4.93
C ILE A 105 -1.80 10.40 -5.89
N LYS A 106 -3.13 10.33 -6.07
CA LYS A 106 -3.91 11.34 -6.80
C LYS A 106 -5.18 11.66 -6.03
N HIS A 107 -5.45 12.94 -5.78
CA HIS A 107 -6.63 13.39 -5.04
C HIS A 107 -6.84 12.61 -3.73
N ASP A 108 -5.77 12.42 -2.96
CA ASP A 108 -5.74 11.68 -1.69
C ASP A 108 -6.10 10.18 -1.78
N LEU A 109 -6.22 9.63 -3.00
CA LEU A 109 -6.37 8.20 -3.25
C LEU A 109 -5.03 7.56 -3.63
N LEU A 110 -4.84 6.33 -3.17
CA LEU A 110 -3.66 5.51 -3.41
C LEU A 110 -3.92 4.56 -4.59
N TYR A 111 -3.27 4.82 -5.72
CA TYR A 111 -3.34 4.00 -6.92
C TYR A 111 -2.22 2.98 -6.91
N LEU A 112 -2.56 1.71 -6.67
CA LEU A 112 -1.65 0.59 -6.75
C LEU A 112 -1.74 -0.03 -8.15
N ASP A 113 -0.68 0.14 -8.93
CA ASP A 113 -0.53 -0.47 -10.24
C ASP A 113 0.04 -1.89 -10.10
N LEU A 114 -0.84 -2.88 -10.21
CA LEU A 114 -0.50 -4.29 -10.13
C LEU A 114 0.18 -4.80 -11.40
N ASN A 115 0.15 -4.08 -12.53
CA ASN A 115 0.84 -4.51 -13.75
C ASN A 115 2.33 -4.76 -13.44
N LYS A 116 2.96 -3.88 -12.66
CA LYS A 116 4.38 -3.99 -12.26
C LYS A 116 4.72 -5.31 -11.54
N TYR A 117 3.74 -5.94 -10.91
CA TYR A 117 3.89 -7.18 -10.15
C TYR A 117 3.34 -8.41 -10.90
N LEU A 118 2.30 -8.24 -11.71
CA LEU A 118 1.58 -9.31 -12.42
C LEU A 118 2.11 -9.61 -13.84
N VAL A 119 2.92 -8.72 -14.42
CA VAL A 119 3.48 -8.82 -15.79
C VAL A 119 4.20 -10.15 -16.09
N LYS A 120 4.54 -10.95 -15.07
CA LYS A 120 5.27 -12.22 -15.25
C LYS A 120 4.40 -13.48 -15.43
N SER A 121 3.07 -13.37 -15.45
CA SER A 121 2.22 -14.56 -15.62
C SER A 121 1.32 -14.48 -16.86
N ASP A 122 1.80 -15.06 -17.96
CA ASP A 122 1.00 -15.27 -19.19
C ASP A 122 -0.35 -15.95 -18.89
N LYS A 123 -0.39 -16.81 -17.88
CA LYS A 123 -1.61 -17.49 -17.44
C LYS A 123 -2.63 -16.50 -16.85
N VAL A 124 -2.19 -15.54 -16.03
CA VAL A 124 -3.07 -14.50 -15.46
C VAL A 124 -3.61 -13.61 -16.56
N ILE A 125 -2.74 -13.11 -17.46
CA ILE A 125 -3.17 -12.24 -18.57
C ILE A 125 -4.12 -12.96 -19.53
N LYS A 126 -3.85 -14.23 -19.89
CA LYS A 126 -4.76 -15.04 -20.72
C LYS A 126 -6.12 -15.27 -20.04
N THR A 127 -6.15 -15.33 -18.71
CA THR A 127 -7.40 -15.48 -17.95
C THR A 127 -8.17 -14.17 -17.93
N LEU A 128 -7.49 -13.05 -17.62
CA LEU A 128 -8.06 -11.70 -17.64
C LEU A 128 -8.62 -11.30 -19.01
N LYS A 129 -8.06 -11.82 -20.12
CA LYS A 129 -8.62 -11.60 -21.48
C LYS A 129 -9.99 -12.23 -21.71
N LYS A 130 -10.35 -13.26 -20.93
CA LYS A 130 -11.57 -14.06 -21.12
C LYS A 130 -12.67 -13.71 -20.12
N ILE A 131 -12.35 -12.91 -19.11
CA ILE A 131 -13.26 -12.57 -18.02
C ILE A 131 -13.42 -11.06 -17.94
N HIS A 132 -14.62 -10.60 -17.65
CA HIS A 132 -14.89 -9.22 -17.27
C HIS A 132 -15.15 -9.19 -15.76
N VAL A 133 -14.20 -8.66 -14.99
CA VAL A 133 -14.37 -8.53 -13.54
C VAL A 133 -15.39 -7.43 -13.27
N ASN A 134 -16.54 -7.80 -12.71
CA ASN A 134 -17.67 -6.90 -12.52
C ASN A 134 -17.81 -6.43 -11.07
N HIS A 135 -17.19 -7.12 -10.11
CA HIS A 135 -17.29 -6.79 -8.71
C HIS A 135 -16.12 -7.37 -7.90
N ALA A 136 -15.67 -6.62 -6.90
CA ALA A 136 -14.66 -7.04 -5.92
C ALA A 136 -15.19 -6.77 -4.51
N ILE A 137 -14.96 -7.70 -3.59
CA ILE A 137 -15.23 -7.49 -2.16
C ILE A 137 -14.05 -7.97 -1.34
N LEU A 138 -13.74 -7.22 -0.29
CA LEU A 138 -12.84 -7.63 0.78
C LEU A 138 -13.67 -8.40 1.80
N ARG A 139 -13.27 -9.63 2.09
CA ARG A 139 -13.77 -10.43 3.21
C ARG A 139 -12.59 -10.77 4.09
N GLU A 140 -12.82 -11.07 5.36
CA GLU A 140 -11.77 -11.49 6.28
C GLU A 140 -10.85 -12.56 5.65
N GLY A 141 -9.57 -12.21 5.48
CA GLY A 141 -8.54 -13.06 4.87
C GLY A 141 -8.72 -13.39 3.37
N GLN A 142 -9.71 -12.81 2.68
CA GLN A 142 -10.04 -13.16 1.30
C GLN A 142 -10.29 -11.92 0.43
N PHE A 143 -9.62 -11.88 -0.72
CA PHE A 143 -9.93 -10.96 -1.81
C PHE A 143 -10.84 -11.66 -2.83
N VAL A 144 -12.14 -11.36 -2.81
CA VAL A 144 -13.11 -12.06 -3.66
C VAL A 144 -13.40 -11.26 -4.91
N LEU A 145 -13.05 -11.86 -6.05
CA LEU A 145 -13.35 -11.36 -7.39
C LEU A 145 -14.56 -12.07 -7.97
N LYS A 146 -15.57 -11.31 -8.38
CA LYS A 146 -16.64 -11.81 -9.24
C LYS A 146 -16.40 -11.30 -10.65
N ALA A 147 -16.50 -12.22 -11.60
CA ALA A 147 -16.32 -11.91 -13.01
C ALA A 147 -17.33 -12.70 -13.84
N ASN A 148 -17.76 -12.09 -14.93
CA ASN A 148 -18.55 -12.76 -15.96
C ASN A 148 -17.62 -13.22 -17.08
N LEU A 149 -17.95 -14.34 -17.71
CA LEU A 149 -17.31 -14.74 -18.94
C LEU A 149 -17.79 -13.84 -20.08
N ASN A 150 -16.89 -13.48 -20.99
CA ASN A 150 -17.27 -12.89 -22.27
C ASN A 150 -17.87 -13.94 -23.20
#